data_AF-A0A8S1VPQ2-F1
#
_entry.id   AF-A0A8S1VPQ2-F1
#
_cell.length_a   1.000
_cell.length_b   1.000
_cell.length_c   1.000
_cell.angle_alpha   90.00
_cell.angle_beta   90.00
_cell.angle_gamma   90.00
#
_symmetry.space_group_name_H-M   'P 1'
#
loop_
_entity.id
_entity.type
_entity.pdbx_description
1 polymer ?
#
loop_
_entity_poly.entity_id
_entity_poly.type
_entity_poly.pdbx_seq_one_letter_code
_entity_poly.pdbx_strand_id
1 'polypeptide(L)'
;MICVRHHTFLNQKYGIFYVDNLLMIGKSQRNPKYRIPCNIEKVIFWCISDNQQLQGFEIAVNGKKKWFDMSHHQTKSLMQLLNGKFLYKNIHAFYQFQDIIGVGSFSKVIKLFNVIEKEFYACKVLKMAQFDDFKNELSILQSLDHPNIVKVKEVYLEDKQIWFITDLVEGGTLKEYLDNLTEITQFEVYIIMKQILDAVQYLHSKGYVHRDIKPENILLSQNRDPSKLYMIDFGLATKKEEITIRYPHCGTPGYIAPEVINFDPDNPYDQLSDVFSCGVLLHKILYGTDLFSGSYYSEVYYQNQSFCLESKQFDNNEFDPLLKGMLRENPSTRLSATQALEMLEQLFVIKKDDFIVDVSDSSIQQVKTLSIQTMKKLESLDQY
;
A
#
# COMPACT_ATOMS: atom_id res chain seq x y z
N MET A 1 -21.60 19.22 4.30
CA MET A 1 -22.17 19.30 2.93
C MET A 1 -23.70 19.41 3.03
N ILE A 2 -24.41 19.79 1.96
CA ILE A 2 -25.88 19.91 1.96
C ILE A 2 -26.46 18.95 0.92
N CYS A 3 -27.59 18.32 1.23
CA CYS A 3 -28.39 17.57 0.27
C CYS A 3 -29.86 17.99 0.34
N VAL A 4 -30.58 17.72 -0.73
CA VAL A 4 -32.04 17.88 -0.81
C VAL A 4 -32.66 16.50 -0.88
N ARG A 5 -33.80 16.33 -0.22
CA ARG A 5 -34.60 15.14 -0.37
C ARG A 5 -36.03 15.51 -0.70
N HIS A 6 -36.51 14.99 -1.80
CA HIS A 6 -37.89 15.09 -2.22
C HIS A 6 -38.78 14.20 -1.32
N HIS A 7 -39.63 14.82 -0.52
CA HIS A 7 -40.73 14.14 0.15
C HIS A 7 -42.03 14.41 -0.62
N THR A 8 -43.05 13.58 -0.41
CA THR A 8 -44.33 13.60 -1.14
C THR A 8 -45.02 14.97 -1.19
N PHE A 9 -44.73 15.85 -0.22
CA PHE A 9 -45.37 17.16 -0.10
C PHE A 9 -44.39 18.35 -0.10
N LEU A 10 -43.12 18.16 0.24
CA LEU A 10 -42.13 19.25 0.30
C LEU A 10 -40.70 18.74 0.20
N ASN A 11 -39.87 19.49 -0.53
CA ASN A 11 -38.43 19.25 -0.57
C ASN A 11 -37.81 19.68 0.75
N GLN A 12 -37.05 18.79 1.37
CA GLN A 12 -36.38 19.10 2.63
C GLN A 12 -34.86 19.14 2.42
N LYS A 13 -34.23 20.24 2.84
CA LYS A 13 -32.78 20.37 2.89
C LYS A 13 -32.24 19.74 4.16
N TYR A 14 -31.15 18.98 4.05
CA TYR A 14 -30.43 18.40 5.16
C TYR A 14 -28.94 18.73 5.06
N GLY A 15 -28.29 18.86 6.20
CA GLY A 15 -26.84 18.77 6.30
C GLY A 15 -26.39 17.31 6.30
N ILE A 16 -25.25 17.05 5.66
CA ILE A 16 -24.49 15.81 5.74
C ILE A 16 -23.24 16.05 6.57
N PHE A 17 -23.06 15.20 7.57
CA PHE A 17 -21.97 15.21 8.55
C PHE A 17 -21.34 13.82 8.61
N TYR A 18 -20.03 13.74 8.82
CA TYR A 18 -19.30 12.49 9.01
C TYR A 18 -18.45 12.62 10.27
N VAL A 19 -18.66 11.72 11.23
CA VAL A 19 -17.95 11.69 12.52
C VAL A 19 -17.85 10.24 12.97
N ASP A 20 -16.68 9.82 13.46
CA ASP A 20 -16.45 8.49 14.04
C ASP A 20 -17.01 7.34 13.20
N ASN A 21 -16.72 7.37 11.89
CA ASN A 21 -17.19 6.40 10.92
C ASN A 21 -18.73 6.28 10.78
N LEU A 22 -19.44 7.35 11.13
CA LEU A 22 -20.89 7.47 11.00
C LEU A 22 -21.26 8.58 10.01
N LEU A 23 -21.95 8.23 8.94
CA LEU A 23 -22.60 9.18 8.04
C LEU A 23 -23.94 9.62 8.64
N MET A 24 -24.03 10.90 8.97
CA MET A 24 -25.21 11.52 9.57
C MET A 24 -25.87 12.49 8.60
N ILE A 25 -27.19 12.38 8.44
CA ILE A 25 -27.96 13.24 7.55
C ILE A 25 -29.14 13.81 8.35
N GLY A 26 -29.23 15.13 8.47
CA GLY A 26 -30.27 15.78 9.27
C GLY A 26 -30.19 17.30 9.31
N LYS A 27 -31.00 17.94 10.15
CA LYS A 27 -30.98 19.41 10.29
C LYS A 27 -29.71 19.92 10.97
N SER A 28 -29.13 19.11 11.86
CA SER A 28 -27.86 19.38 12.54
C SER A 28 -27.17 18.06 12.88
N GLN A 29 -25.87 18.13 13.18
CA GLN A 29 -25.09 16.98 13.64
C GLN A 29 -25.62 16.41 14.97
N ARG A 30 -26.11 17.25 15.88
CA ARG A 30 -26.63 16.82 17.20
C ARG A 30 -27.97 16.08 17.09
N ASN A 31 -28.78 16.42 16.09
CA ASN A 31 -30.08 15.80 15.85
C ASN A 31 -30.20 15.32 14.40
N PRO A 32 -29.47 14.25 14.03
CA PRO A 32 -29.51 13.70 12.70
C PRO A 32 -30.80 12.89 12.50
N LYS A 33 -31.40 12.99 11.32
CA LYS A 33 -32.57 12.17 10.94
C LYS A 33 -32.16 10.75 10.60
N TYR A 34 -30.99 10.59 9.98
CA TYR A 34 -30.40 9.30 9.62
C TYR A 34 -29.01 9.20 10.21
N ARG A 35 -28.71 8.04 10.81
CA ARG A 35 -27.40 7.66 11.32
C ARG A 35 -27.01 6.36 10.60
N ILE A 36 -25.99 6.42 9.77
CA ILE A 36 -25.63 5.34 8.87
C ILE A 36 -24.17 4.96 9.18
N PRO A 37 -23.95 3.84 9.89
CA PRO A 37 -22.60 3.29 10.06
C PRO A 37 -21.96 3.05 8.70
N CYS A 38 -20.74 3.55 8.49
CA CYS A 38 -20.01 3.33 7.27
C CYS A 38 -19.34 1.94 7.32
N ASN A 39 -19.86 1.04 6.50
CA ASN A 39 -19.31 -0.31 6.35
C ASN A 39 -19.66 -0.85 4.96
N ILE A 40 -18.91 -1.87 4.54
CA ILE A 40 -19.09 -2.56 3.25
C ILE A 40 -20.30 -3.51 3.22
N GLU A 41 -21.10 -3.59 4.27
CA GLU A 41 -22.38 -4.30 4.22
C GLU A 41 -23.47 -3.44 3.56
N LYS A 42 -23.21 -2.12 3.44
CA LYS A 42 -24.12 -1.16 2.83
C LYS A 42 -23.63 -0.76 1.46
N VAL A 43 -24.61 -0.59 0.58
CA VAL A 43 -24.41 -0.18 -0.80
C VAL A 43 -24.91 1.25 -0.99
N ILE A 44 -24.06 2.10 -1.57
CA ILE A 44 -24.45 3.42 -2.08
C ILE A 44 -24.54 3.34 -3.59
N PHE A 45 -25.62 3.87 -4.16
CA PHE A 45 -25.77 4.07 -5.60
C PHE A 45 -25.58 5.54 -5.92
N TRP A 46 -24.53 5.87 -6.64
CA TRP A 46 -24.29 7.21 -7.16
C TRP A 46 -25.01 7.39 -8.49
N CYS A 47 -25.61 8.56 -8.71
CA CYS A 47 -26.23 8.89 -10.00
C CYS A 47 -25.35 9.86 -10.79
N ILE A 48 -25.18 9.55 -12.07
CA ILE A 48 -24.50 10.35 -13.06
C ILE A 48 -25.50 10.69 -14.17
N SER A 49 -25.57 11.96 -14.55
CA SER A 49 -26.37 12.42 -15.70
C SER A 49 -25.70 12.09 -17.03
N ASP A 50 -26.44 12.20 -18.14
CA ASP A 50 -25.89 12.05 -19.51
C ASP A 50 -24.67 12.95 -19.78
N ASN A 51 -24.67 14.17 -19.24
CA ASN A 51 -23.54 15.12 -19.34
C ASN A 51 -22.40 14.84 -18.34
N GLN A 52 -22.32 13.62 -17.80
CA GLN A 52 -21.30 13.18 -16.85
C GLN A 52 -21.22 14.06 -15.58
N GLN A 53 -22.37 14.49 -15.06
CA GLN A 53 -22.47 15.24 -13.82
C GLN A 53 -23.07 14.38 -12.71
N LEU A 54 -22.43 14.34 -11.55
CA LEU A 54 -22.96 13.71 -10.34
C LEU A 54 -24.20 14.46 -9.85
N GLN A 55 -25.27 13.72 -9.54
CA GLN A 55 -26.57 14.30 -9.14
C GLN A 55 -26.94 14.03 -7.68
N GLY A 56 -26.25 13.10 -7.02
CA GLY A 56 -26.55 12.68 -5.66
C GLY A 56 -26.41 11.18 -5.48
N PHE A 57 -27.08 10.64 -4.46
CA PHE A 57 -26.98 9.23 -4.12
C PHE A 57 -28.27 8.62 -3.56
N GLU A 58 -28.42 7.32 -3.77
CA GLU A 58 -29.39 6.47 -3.10
C GLU A 58 -28.70 5.57 -2.07
N ILE A 59 -29.29 5.45 -0.89
CA ILE A 59 -28.88 4.47 0.12
C ILE A 59 -30.09 3.88 0.84
N ALA A 60 -30.01 2.59 1.20
CA ALA A 60 -31.02 1.95 2.03
C ALA A 60 -30.87 2.36 3.51
N VAL A 61 -31.94 2.88 4.11
CA VAL A 61 -32.00 3.19 5.53
C VAL A 61 -33.25 2.54 6.12
N ASN A 62 -33.07 1.68 7.14
CA ASN A 62 -34.13 0.88 7.76
C ASN A 62 -34.96 0.10 6.71
N GLY A 63 -34.28 -0.57 5.79
CA GLY A 63 -34.90 -1.37 4.71
C GLY A 63 -35.55 -0.56 3.60
N LYS A 64 -35.52 0.79 3.64
CA LYS A 64 -36.14 1.64 2.62
C LYS A 64 -35.08 2.44 1.86
N LYS A 65 -35.09 2.35 0.52
CA LYS A 65 -34.24 3.15 -0.38
C LYS A 65 -34.58 4.63 -0.30
N LYS A 66 -33.56 5.45 -0.06
CA LYS A 66 -33.68 6.90 0.14
C LYS A 66 -32.76 7.63 -0.84
N TRP A 67 -33.35 8.47 -1.67
CA TRP A 67 -32.65 9.37 -2.59
C TRP A 67 -32.31 10.71 -1.93
N PHE A 68 -31.14 11.24 -2.25
CA PHE A 68 -30.64 12.54 -1.79
C PHE A 68 -29.93 13.26 -2.94
N ASP A 69 -30.53 14.34 -3.43
CA ASP A 69 -29.98 15.22 -4.45
C ASP A 69 -28.87 16.09 -3.89
N MET A 70 -27.80 16.23 -4.66
CA MET A 70 -26.63 17.01 -4.31
C MET A 70 -26.01 17.62 -5.57
N SER A 71 -25.38 18.79 -5.45
CA SER A 71 -24.64 19.36 -6.57
C SER A 71 -23.45 18.47 -6.94
N HIS A 72 -22.97 18.54 -8.18
CA HIS A 72 -21.82 17.78 -8.64
C HIS A 72 -20.63 17.86 -7.67
N HIS A 73 -20.23 19.09 -7.33
CA HIS A 73 -19.09 19.34 -6.43
C HIS A 73 -19.32 18.72 -5.06
N GLN A 74 -20.50 18.87 -4.46
CA GLN A 74 -20.78 18.33 -3.14
C GLN A 74 -20.85 16.79 -3.16
N THR A 75 -21.38 16.20 -4.23
CA THR A 75 -21.39 14.75 -4.41
C THR A 75 -19.97 14.22 -4.53
N LYS A 76 -19.12 14.86 -5.34
CA LYS A 76 -17.70 14.49 -5.49
C LYS A 76 -16.96 14.56 -4.15
N SER A 77 -17.12 15.65 -3.39
CA SER A 77 -16.52 15.78 -2.05
C SER A 77 -17.02 14.70 -1.08
N LEU A 78 -18.30 14.31 -1.18
CA LEU A 78 -18.84 13.23 -0.35
C LEU A 78 -18.26 11.86 -0.75
N MET A 79 -18.15 11.57 -2.05
CA MET A 79 -17.51 10.33 -2.54
C MET A 79 -16.10 10.19 -1.98
N GLN A 80 -15.28 11.25 -2.11
CA GLN A 80 -13.91 11.29 -1.57
C GLN A 80 -13.85 11.05 -0.05
N LEU A 81 -14.77 11.66 0.71
CA LEU A 81 -14.87 11.46 2.17
C LEU A 81 -15.24 10.01 2.55
N LEU A 82 -15.97 9.33 1.67
CA LEU A 82 -16.45 7.97 1.84
C LEU A 82 -15.56 6.91 1.20
N ASN A 83 -14.40 7.29 0.66
CA ASN A 83 -13.48 6.39 -0.03
C ASN A 83 -13.25 5.08 0.72
N GLY A 84 -13.48 3.97 0.03
CA GLY A 84 -13.36 2.61 0.56
C GLY A 84 -14.38 2.19 1.62
N LYS A 85 -15.20 3.10 2.18
CA LYS A 85 -16.03 2.83 3.38
C LYS A 85 -17.39 2.17 3.10
N PHE A 86 -17.84 2.21 1.85
CA PHE A 86 -19.09 1.61 1.37
C PHE A 86 -18.82 0.81 0.10
N LEU A 87 -19.71 -0.14 -0.20
CA LEU A 87 -19.76 -0.75 -1.53
C LEU A 87 -20.55 0.13 -2.48
N TYR A 88 -20.10 0.18 -3.73
CA TYR A 88 -20.79 0.83 -4.84
C TYR A 88 -21.26 -0.21 -5.86
N LYS A 89 -22.13 0.23 -6.76
CA LYS A 89 -22.64 -0.54 -7.90
C LYS A 89 -22.60 0.29 -9.17
N ASN A 90 -22.80 -0.37 -10.31
CA ASN A 90 -22.80 0.23 -11.63
C ASN A 90 -21.45 0.87 -11.98
N ILE A 91 -20.37 0.11 -11.81
CA ILE A 91 -19.00 0.59 -12.08
C ILE A 91 -18.83 1.12 -13.51
N HIS A 92 -19.50 0.49 -14.48
CA HIS A 92 -19.39 0.83 -15.90
C HIS A 92 -19.94 2.22 -16.26
N ALA A 93 -20.77 2.81 -15.40
CA ALA A 93 -21.21 4.20 -15.59
C ALA A 93 -20.12 5.23 -15.23
N PHE A 94 -19.13 4.82 -14.44
CA PHE A 94 -18.06 5.70 -13.94
C PHE A 94 -16.70 5.38 -14.56
N TYR A 95 -16.45 4.12 -14.87
CA TYR A 95 -15.14 3.64 -15.31
C TYR A 95 -15.20 2.92 -16.65
N GLN A 96 -14.26 3.26 -17.51
CA GLN A 96 -14.02 2.61 -18.80
C GLN A 96 -12.74 1.79 -18.74
N PHE A 97 -12.82 0.52 -19.11
CA PHE A 97 -11.65 -0.35 -19.23
C PHE A 97 -10.65 0.21 -20.25
N GLN A 98 -9.36 0.16 -19.92
CA GLN A 98 -8.28 0.60 -20.80
C GLN A 98 -7.33 -0.56 -21.13
N ASP A 99 -6.71 -1.16 -20.11
CA ASP A 99 -5.70 -2.20 -20.31
C ASP A 99 -5.61 -3.17 -19.12
N ILE A 100 -4.96 -4.32 -19.36
CA ILE A 100 -4.57 -5.29 -18.33
C ILE A 100 -3.14 -4.97 -17.92
N ILE A 101 -2.96 -4.51 -16.68
CA ILE A 101 -1.64 -4.10 -16.18
C ILE A 101 -1.02 -5.12 -15.21
N GLY A 102 -1.77 -6.16 -14.85
CA GLY A 102 -1.26 -7.27 -14.05
C GLY A 102 -2.19 -8.48 -14.06
N VAL A 103 -1.62 -9.68 -14.00
CA VAL A 103 -2.36 -10.94 -13.90
C VAL A 103 -1.73 -11.77 -12.79
N GLY A 104 -2.50 -12.01 -11.72
CA GLY A 104 -2.13 -12.94 -10.66
C GLY A 104 -2.90 -14.26 -10.78
N SER A 105 -2.58 -15.22 -9.90
CA SER A 105 -3.23 -16.54 -9.89
C SER A 105 -4.75 -16.47 -9.63
N PHE A 106 -5.19 -15.48 -8.85
CA PHE A 106 -6.59 -15.35 -8.42
C PHE A 106 -7.18 -13.96 -8.61
N SER A 107 -6.42 -13.03 -9.23
CA SER A 107 -6.87 -11.67 -9.46
C SER A 107 -6.30 -11.14 -10.77
N LYS A 108 -6.96 -10.11 -11.29
CA LYS A 108 -6.48 -9.36 -12.46
C LYS A 108 -6.44 -7.89 -12.09
N VAL A 109 -5.34 -7.22 -12.41
CA VAL A 109 -5.23 -5.77 -12.25
C VAL A 109 -5.42 -5.12 -13.61
N ILE A 110 -6.34 -4.16 -13.68
CA ILE A 110 -6.70 -3.45 -14.91
C ILE A 110 -6.57 -1.93 -14.71
N LYS A 111 -6.14 -1.24 -15.78
CA LYS A 111 -6.18 0.22 -15.88
C LYS A 111 -7.59 0.64 -16.30
N LEU A 112 -8.17 1.56 -15.55
CA LEU A 112 -9.49 2.13 -15.81
C LEU A 112 -9.38 3.64 -16.00
N PHE A 113 -10.23 4.22 -16.85
CA PHE A 113 -10.40 5.67 -16.99
C PHE A 113 -11.70 6.10 -16.31
N ASN A 114 -11.62 7.02 -15.34
CA ASN A 114 -12.79 7.57 -14.67
C ASN A 114 -13.39 8.72 -15.51
N VAL A 115 -14.64 8.58 -15.96
CA VAL A 115 -15.26 9.56 -16.86
C VAL A 115 -15.65 10.86 -16.19
N ILE A 116 -15.80 10.88 -14.85
CA ILE A 116 -16.09 12.09 -14.07
C ILE A 116 -14.81 12.89 -13.82
N GLU A 117 -13.78 12.20 -13.32
CA GLU A 117 -12.55 12.84 -12.88
C GLU A 117 -11.55 13.07 -13.99
N LYS A 118 -11.71 12.36 -15.12
CA LYS A 118 -10.80 12.38 -16.28
C LYS A 118 -9.39 11.89 -15.95
N GLU A 119 -9.30 10.98 -14.99
CA GLU A 119 -8.05 10.41 -14.48
C GLU A 119 -8.04 8.89 -14.62
N PHE A 120 -6.84 8.31 -14.63
CA PHE A 120 -6.66 6.85 -14.66
C PHE A 120 -6.52 6.26 -13.26
N TYR A 121 -7.02 5.04 -13.11
CA TYR A 121 -7.05 4.28 -11.87
C TYR A 121 -6.60 2.84 -12.09
N ALA A 122 -6.09 2.22 -11.03
CA ALA A 122 -5.85 0.78 -11.01
C ALA A 122 -7.03 0.08 -10.34
N CYS A 123 -7.41 -1.09 -10.86
CA CYS A 123 -8.47 -1.91 -10.31
C CYS A 123 -8.05 -3.36 -10.19
N LYS A 124 -8.00 -3.89 -8.97
CA LYS A 124 -7.87 -5.33 -8.70
C LYS A 124 -9.26 -5.95 -8.76
N VAL A 125 -9.49 -6.80 -9.76
CA VAL A 125 -10.75 -7.54 -9.94
C VAL A 125 -10.62 -8.92 -9.30
N LEU A 126 -11.52 -9.20 -8.36
CA LEU A 126 -11.56 -10.42 -7.55
C LEU A 126 -12.90 -11.14 -7.74
N LYS A 127 -12.92 -12.46 -7.58
CA LYS A 127 -14.15 -13.24 -7.60
C LYS A 127 -14.87 -13.11 -6.25
N MET A 128 -16.20 -13.20 -6.25
CA MET A 128 -16.99 -13.17 -4.99
C MET A 128 -16.57 -14.25 -3.98
N ALA A 129 -16.02 -15.39 -4.44
CA ALA A 129 -15.50 -16.42 -3.55
C ALA A 129 -14.36 -15.94 -2.62
N GLN A 130 -13.69 -14.84 -2.99
CA GLN A 130 -12.59 -14.22 -2.23
C GLN A 130 -13.07 -13.07 -1.34
N PHE A 131 -14.38 -12.91 -1.16
CA PHE A 131 -14.94 -11.74 -0.48
C PHE A 131 -14.42 -11.60 0.96
N ASP A 132 -14.31 -12.67 1.72
CA ASP A 132 -13.85 -12.58 3.12
C ASP A 132 -12.36 -12.24 3.27
N ASP A 133 -11.50 -12.71 2.37
CA ASP A 133 -10.10 -12.29 2.30
C ASP A 133 -10.01 -10.81 1.88
N PHE A 134 -10.82 -10.42 0.90
CA PHE A 134 -10.92 -9.03 0.48
C PHE A 134 -11.40 -8.10 1.61
N LYS A 135 -12.39 -8.52 2.43
CA LYS A 135 -12.83 -7.73 3.58
C LYS A 135 -11.68 -7.46 4.54
N ASN A 136 -10.85 -8.46 4.78
CA ASN A 136 -9.68 -8.32 5.64
C ASN A 136 -8.68 -7.32 5.03
N GLU A 137 -8.28 -7.51 3.77
CA GLU A 137 -7.39 -6.61 3.02
C GLU A 137 -7.90 -5.15 3.08
N LEU A 138 -9.19 -4.95 2.77
CA LEU A 138 -9.81 -3.62 2.82
C LEU A 138 -9.84 -3.03 4.23
N SER A 139 -10.18 -3.82 5.25
CA SER A 139 -10.24 -3.34 6.63
C SER A 139 -8.88 -2.89 7.16
N ILE A 140 -7.81 -3.60 6.76
CA ILE A 140 -6.44 -3.23 7.07
C ILE A 140 -6.13 -1.92 6.36
N LEU A 141 -6.29 -1.85 5.04
CA LEU A 141 -5.98 -0.64 4.27
C LEU A 141 -6.77 0.61 4.71
N GLN A 142 -8.03 0.45 5.13
CA GLN A 142 -8.83 1.55 5.68
C GLN A 142 -8.28 2.11 7.00
N SER A 143 -7.55 1.30 7.77
CA SER A 143 -6.95 1.69 9.05
C SER A 143 -5.57 2.31 8.91
N LEU A 144 -4.99 2.29 7.71
CA LEU A 144 -3.65 2.77 7.41
C LEU A 144 -3.73 4.14 6.72
N ASP A 145 -2.88 5.07 7.16
CA ASP A 145 -2.67 6.35 6.50
C ASP A 145 -1.18 6.63 6.53
N HIS A 146 -0.49 6.21 5.47
CA HIS A 146 0.95 6.31 5.34
C HIS A 146 1.31 6.78 3.92
N PRO A 147 2.29 7.69 3.75
CA PRO A 147 2.67 8.20 2.43
C PRO A 147 3.17 7.11 1.46
N ASN A 148 3.69 6.00 1.96
CA ASN A 148 4.24 4.90 1.16
C ASN A 148 3.34 3.64 1.14
N ILE A 149 2.05 3.77 1.49
CA ILE A 149 1.06 2.69 1.38
C ILE A 149 -0.05 3.15 0.44
N VAL A 150 -0.49 2.26 -0.46
CA VAL A 150 -1.55 2.58 -1.42
C VAL A 150 -2.87 2.92 -0.72
N LYS A 151 -3.57 3.94 -1.25
CA LYS A 151 -4.87 4.36 -0.73
C LYS A 151 -6.01 3.76 -1.55
N VAL A 152 -6.98 3.24 -0.83
CA VAL A 152 -8.25 2.78 -1.42
C VAL A 152 -9.08 3.99 -1.82
N LYS A 153 -9.64 3.95 -3.03
CA LYS A 153 -10.63 4.92 -3.49
C LYS A 153 -12.03 4.35 -3.35
N GLU A 154 -12.31 3.28 -4.07
CA GLU A 154 -13.68 2.81 -4.24
C GLU A 154 -13.71 1.28 -4.30
N VAL A 155 -14.85 0.71 -3.93
CA VAL A 155 -15.07 -0.72 -4.00
C VAL A 155 -16.42 -0.95 -4.65
N TYR A 156 -16.45 -1.61 -5.80
CA TYR A 156 -17.70 -2.00 -6.44
C TYR A 156 -17.96 -3.50 -6.30
N LEU A 157 -19.24 -3.84 -6.21
CA LEU A 157 -19.72 -5.22 -6.29
C LEU A 157 -20.71 -5.34 -7.46
N GLU A 158 -20.22 -5.89 -8.58
CA GLU A 158 -20.96 -6.04 -9.82
C GLU A 158 -20.71 -7.44 -10.41
N ASP A 159 -21.73 -8.08 -10.96
CA ASP A 159 -21.59 -9.39 -11.65
C ASP A 159 -20.83 -10.49 -10.87
N LYS A 160 -21.02 -10.56 -9.54
CA LYS A 160 -20.29 -11.49 -8.64
C LYS A 160 -18.76 -11.29 -8.67
N GLN A 161 -18.32 -10.09 -9.00
CA GLN A 161 -16.94 -9.65 -8.94
C GLN A 161 -16.83 -8.44 -8.01
N ILE A 162 -15.71 -8.40 -7.30
CA ILE A 162 -15.32 -7.26 -6.48
C ILE A 162 -14.31 -6.47 -7.30
N TRP A 163 -14.55 -5.18 -7.46
CA TRP A 163 -13.66 -4.27 -8.18
C TRP A 163 -13.07 -3.30 -7.17
N PHE A 164 -11.80 -3.52 -6.86
CA PHE A 164 -11.09 -2.80 -5.83
C PHE A 164 -10.23 -1.69 -6.46
N ILE A 165 -10.68 -0.44 -6.32
CA ILE A 165 -10.11 0.72 -7.01
C ILE A 165 -9.10 1.44 -6.11
N THR A 166 -7.91 1.66 -6.64
CA THR A 166 -6.84 2.46 -6.02
C THR A 166 -6.31 3.50 -7.01
N ASP A 167 -5.57 4.48 -6.51
CA ASP A 167 -4.77 5.35 -7.38
C ASP A 167 -3.89 4.50 -8.33
N LEU A 168 -3.76 4.93 -9.58
CA LEU A 168 -2.80 4.34 -10.51
C LEU A 168 -1.41 4.92 -10.21
N VAL A 169 -0.43 4.02 -10.03
CA VAL A 169 0.98 4.38 -9.89
C VAL A 169 1.71 3.96 -11.17
N GLU A 170 2.22 4.93 -11.93
CA GLU A 170 2.67 4.72 -13.32
C GLU A 170 4.17 4.42 -13.48
N GLY A 171 4.96 4.36 -12.40
CA GLY A 171 6.40 4.09 -12.49
C GLY A 171 6.80 2.62 -12.61
N GLY A 172 5.83 1.70 -12.69
CA GLY A 172 6.10 0.26 -12.71
C GLY A 172 6.51 -0.28 -11.34
N THR A 173 6.89 -1.55 -11.31
CA THR A 173 7.31 -2.24 -10.08
C THR A 173 8.78 -1.99 -9.77
N LEU A 174 9.16 -2.10 -8.50
CA LEU A 174 10.57 -2.11 -8.09
C LEU A 174 11.31 -3.28 -8.74
N LYS A 175 10.64 -4.42 -8.98
CA LYS A 175 11.21 -5.53 -9.76
C LYS A 175 11.68 -5.07 -11.14
N GLU A 176 10.79 -4.45 -11.91
CA GLU A 176 11.10 -3.96 -13.26
C GLU A 176 12.20 -2.90 -13.24
N TYR A 177 12.25 -2.07 -12.21
CA TYR A 177 13.33 -1.12 -12.03
C TYR A 177 14.67 -1.84 -11.82
N LEU A 178 14.75 -2.77 -10.87
CA LEU A 178 15.98 -3.52 -10.57
C LEU A 178 16.45 -4.39 -11.73
N ASP A 179 15.53 -5.04 -12.46
CA ASP A 179 15.85 -5.89 -13.62
C ASP A 179 16.46 -5.09 -14.78
N ASN A 180 16.17 -3.80 -14.88
CA ASN A 180 16.68 -2.90 -15.94
C ASN A 180 17.86 -2.03 -15.45
N LEU A 181 18.25 -2.15 -14.19
CA LEU A 181 19.28 -1.31 -13.59
C LEU A 181 20.67 -1.89 -13.90
N THR A 182 21.58 -1.05 -14.38
CA THR A 182 22.98 -1.46 -14.61
C THR A 182 23.83 -1.31 -13.35
N GLU A 183 23.62 -0.22 -12.61
CA GLU A 183 24.32 0.07 -11.36
C GLU A 183 23.35 0.80 -10.42
N ILE A 184 23.41 0.50 -9.12
CA ILE A 184 22.63 1.19 -8.08
C ILE A 184 23.55 2.04 -7.22
N THR A 185 23.16 3.28 -6.97
CA THR A 185 23.91 4.16 -6.08
C THR A 185 23.56 3.91 -4.61
N GLN A 186 24.50 4.20 -3.71
CA GLN A 186 24.26 4.11 -2.25
C GLN A 186 23.08 4.98 -1.81
N PHE A 187 22.90 6.12 -2.46
CA PHE A 187 21.77 7.01 -2.22
C PHE A 187 20.45 6.37 -2.64
N GLU A 188 20.38 5.71 -3.80
CA GLU A 188 19.20 4.97 -4.23
C GLU A 188 18.85 3.81 -3.28
N VAL A 189 19.85 3.05 -2.83
CA VAL A 189 19.66 2.01 -1.81
C VAL A 189 19.03 2.60 -0.55
N TYR A 190 19.61 3.70 -0.05
CA TYR A 190 19.11 4.39 1.14
C TYR A 190 17.67 4.88 0.99
N ILE A 191 17.35 5.64 -0.06
CA ILE A 191 15.99 6.20 -0.22
C ILE A 191 14.92 5.13 -0.43
N ILE A 192 15.26 4.03 -1.13
CA ILE A 192 14.34 2.91 -1.34
C ILE A 192 14.09 2.21 -0.01
N MET A 193 15.15 1.82 0.71
CA MET A 193 15.01 1.09 1.97
C MET A 193 14.41 1.93 3.08
N LYS A 194 14.70 3.24 3.14
CA LYS A 194 14.11 4.15 4.13
C LYS A 194 12.59 4.13 4.02
N GLN A 195 12.05 4.32 2.81
CA GLN A 195 10.59 4.34 2.58
C GLN A 195 9.93 2.99 2.87
N ILE A 196 10.60 1.88 2.56
CA ILE A 196 10.08 0.53 2.85
C ILE A 196 10.06 0.29 4.36
N LEU A 197 11.18 0.53 5.05
CA LEU A 197 11.29 0.31 6.49
C LEU A 197 10.38 1.24 7.29
N ASP A 198 10.19 2.49 6.85
CA ASP A 198 9.25 3.45 7.44
C ASP A 198 7.80 2.94 7.32
N ALA A 199 7.39 2.48 6.13
CA ALA A 199 6.05 1.89 5.93
C ALA A 199 5.84 0.60 6.75
N VAL A 200 6.86 -0.26 6.84
CA VAL A 200 6.81 -1.51 7.63
C VAL A 200 6.79 -1.21 9.13
N GLN A 201 7.59 -0.27 9.60
CA GLN A 201 7.55 0.21 10.99
C GLN A 201 6.16 0.74 11.34
N TYR A 202 5.58 1.58 10.48
CA TYR A 202 4.23 2.09 10.65
C TYR A 202 3.21 0.94 10.73
N LEU A 203 3.27 -0.02 9.80
CA LEU A 203 2.39 -1.19 9.78
C LEU A 203 2.47 -2.00 11.08
N HIS A 204 3.70 -2.27 11.55
CA HIS A 204 3.96 -3.01 12.79
C HIS A 204 3.46 -2.24 14.01
N SER A 205 3.60 -0.91 14.03
CA SER A 205 3.07 -0.06 15.11
C SER A 205 1.54 -0.10 15.22
N LYS A 206 0.86 -0.45 14.13
CA LYS A 206 -0.60 -0.66 14.07
C LYS A 206 -1.02 -2.10 14.37
N GLY A 207 -0.06 -2.99 14.68
CA GLY A 207 -0.33 -4.40 15.01
C GLY A 207 -0.57 -5.29 13.79
N TYR A 208 -0.19 -4.85 12.60
CA TYR A 208 -0.35 -5.62 11.36
C TYR A 208 0.98 -6.19 10.86
N VAL A 209 0.89 -7.29 10.12
CA VAL A 209 2.00 -7.95 9.43
C VAL A 209 1.64 -8.10 7.95
N HIS A 210 2.54 -7.73 7.05
CA HIS A 210 2.29 -7.73 5.60
C HIS A 210 2.37 -9.14 4.99
N ARG A 211 3.43 -9.89 5.32
CA ARG A 211 3.71 -11.28 4.92
C ARG A 211 3.92 -11.54 3.43
N ASP A 212 4.11 -10.49 2.61
CA ASP A 212 4.42 -10.64 1.17
C ASP A 212 5.24 -9.45 0.65
N ILE A 213 6.27 -9.04 1.40
CA ILE A 213 7.18 -7.97 0.98
C ILE A 213 8.15 -8.52 -0.05
N LYS A 214 8.11 -7.96 -1.26
CA LYS A 214 8.95 -8.32 -2.41
C LYS A 214 8.94 -7.18 -3.44
N PRO A 215 9.91 -7.12 -4.39
CA PRO A 215 9.98 -6.07 -5.39
C PRO A 215 8.72 -5.90 -6.25
N GLU A 216 7.94 -6.96 -6.48
CA GLU A 216 6.70 -6.93 -7.26
C GLU A 216 5.58 -6.15 -6.55
N ASN A 217 5.58 -6.15 -5.21
CA ASN A 217 4.57 -5.49 -4.39
C ASN A 217 4.96 -4.06 -3.99
N ILE A 218 5.96 -3.48 -4.66
CA ILE A 218 6.41 -2.11 -4.45
C ILE A 218 6.35 -1.40 -5.81
N LEU A 219 5.57 -0.34 -5.91
CA LEU A 219 5.46 0.48 -7.11
C LEU A 219 6.26 1.76 -6.97
N LEU A 220 6.95 2.16 -8.03
CA LEU A 220 7.65 3.43 -8.10
C LEU A 220 6.73 4.52 -8.67
N SER A 221 6.95 5.75 -8.25
CA SER A 221 6.24 6.91 -8.82
C SER A 221 6.66 7.18 -10.28
N GLN A 222 5.99 8.14 -10.93
CA GLN A 222 6.20 8.47 -12.35
C GLN A 222 7.69 8.58 -12.72
N ASN A 223 8.01 8.20 -13.96
CA ASN A 223 9.37 8.17 -14.50
C ASN A 223 10.33 7.18 -13.78
N ARG A 224 9.78 6.18 -13.06
CA ARG A 224 10.58 5.20 -12.30
C ARG A 224 11.44 5.86 -11.23
N ASP A 225 10.98 6.98 -10.66
CA ASP A 225 11.72 7.73 -9.65
C ASP A 225 11.67 7.00 -8.29
N PRO A 226 12.82 6.52 -7.76
CA PRO A 226 12.90 5.83 -6.47
C PRO A 226 12.67 6.76 -5.27
N SER A 227 12.62 8.08 -5.45
CA SER A 227 12.34 9.05 -4.38
C SER A 227 10.93 8.92 -3.80
N LYS A 228 10.02 8.26 -4.54
CA LYS A 228 8.66 7.99 -4.08
C LYS A 228 8.19 6.60 -4.50
N LEU A 229 7.92 5.76 -3.51
CA LEU A 229 7.37 4.42 -3.72
C LEU A 229 6.07 4.17 -2.93
N TYR A 230 5.34 3.14 -3.32
CA TYR A 230 4.11 2.69 -2.67
C TYR A 230 4.12 1.18 -2.51
N MET A 231 3.95 0.70 -1.28
CA MET A 231 3.62 -0.69 -1.00
C MET A 231 2.18 -0.98 -1.42
N ILE A 232 2.01 -2.08 -2.14
CA ILE A 232 0.74 -2.59 -2.63
C ILE A 232 0.52 -4.04 -2.17
N ASP A 233 -0.69 -4.53 -2.41
CA ASP A 233 -1.13 -5.91 -2.16
C ASP A 233 -1.06 -6.37 -0.69
N PHE A 234 -2.12 -6.05 0.05
CA PHE A 234 -2.30 -6.43 1.45
C PHE A 234 -3.15 -7.71 1.57
N GLY A 235 -3.26 -8.49 0.49
CA GLY A 235 -4.10 -9.70 0.45
C GLY A 235 -3.67 -10.79 1.44
N LEU A 236 -2.38 -10.85 1.78
CA LEU A 236 -1.83 -11.72 2.81
C LEU A 236 -1.65 -11.02 4.16
N ALA A 237 -1.92 -9.72 4.26
CA ALA A 237 -1.72 -9.01 5.51
C ALA A 237 -2.72 -9.46 6.59
N THR A 238 -2.30 -9.44 7.85
CA THR A 238 -3.17 -9.81 8.98
C THR A 238 -2.74 -9.10 10.25
N LYS A 239 -3.58 -9.17 11.29
CA LYS A 239 -3.18 -8.74 12.63
C LYS A 239 -2.19 -9.74 13.22
N LYS A 240 -1.24 -9.26 14.02
CA LYS A 240 -0.28 -10.12 14.72
C LYS A 240 -0.96 -11.27 15.47
N GLU A 241 -2.10 -11.00 16.11
CA GLU A 241 -2.84 -12.00 16.89
C GLU A 241 -3.59 -13.03 16.03
N GLU A 242 -3.75 -12.80 14.73
CA GLU A 242 -4.50 -13.65 13.80
C GLU A 242 -3.59 -14.53 12.92
N ILE A 243 -2.26 -14.45 13.08
CA ILE A 243 -1.25 -15.19 12.28
C ILE A 243 -1.53 -16.70 12.27
N THR A 244 -1.83 -17.28 13.43
CA THR A 244 -2.08 -18.73 13.59
C THR A 244 -3.37 -19.21 12.94
N ILE A 245 -4.28 -18.28 12.61
CA ILE A 245 -5.62 -18.57 12.10
C ILE A 245 -5.67 -18.35 10.58
N ARG A 246 -5.02 -17.28 10.09
CA ARG A 246 -5.10 -16.85 8.69
C ARG A 246 -3.84 -17.22 7.91
N TYR A 247 -3.86 -18.36 7.24
CA TYR A 247 -2.78 -18.83 6.37
C TYR A 247 -1.41 -18.83 7.08
N PRO A 248 -1.18 -19.71 8.07
CA PRO A 248 0.07 -19.70 8.85
C PRO A 248 1.32 -19.84 7.96
N HIS A 249 1.24 -20.67 6.92
CA HIS A 249 2.27 -20.76 5.88
C HIS A 249 1.84 -19.94 4.65
N CYS A 250 2.38 -18.74 4.51
CA CYS A 250 2.09 -17.85 3.38
C CYS A 250 3.31 -17.02 2.95
N GLY A 251 3.14 -16.28 1.85
CA GLY A 251 4.16 -15.42 1.26
C GLY A 251 4.76 -16.02 -0.01
N THR A 252 5.69 -15.28 -0.61
CA THR A 252 6.34 -15.67 -1.87
C THR A 252 7.71 -16.30 -1.59
N PRO A 253 7.94 -17.58 -1.98
CA PRO A 253 9.25 -18.21 -1.84
C PRO A 253 10.36 -17.35 -2.42
N GLY A 254 11.52 -17.40 -1.80
CA GLY A 254 12.60 -16.44 -2.01
C GLY A 254 12.58 -15.35 -0.95
N TYR A 255 11.41 -14.89 -0.49
CA TYR A 255 11.30 -13.79 0.49
C TYR A 255 10.79 -14.23 1.87
N ILE A 256 10.32 -15.47 2.00
CA ILE A 256 9.73 -16.01 3.23
C ILE A 256 10.82 -16.25 4.28
N ALA A 257 10.54 -15.83 5.51
CA ALA A 257 11.41 -16.09 6.66
C ALA A 257 11.39 -17.58 7.09
N PRO A 258 12.51 -18.13 7.60
CA PRO A 258 12.58 -19.56 7.94
C PRO A 258 11.52 -20.01 8.94
N GLU A 259 11.18 -19.18 9.92
CA GLU A 259 10.18 -19.47 10.95
C GLU A 259 8.73 -19.49 10.43
N VAL A 260 8.45 -18.88 9.26
CA VAL A 260 7.14 -18.97 8.60
C VAL A 260 6.98 -20.35 7.94
N ILE A 261 8.07 -20.88 7.38
CA ILE A 261 8.08 -22.22 6.79
C ILE A 261 8.08 -23.29 7.88
N ASN A 262 8.96 -23.12 8.88
CA ASN A 262 9.09 -24.01 10.03
C ASN A 262 8.09 -23.67 11.15
N PHE A 263 6.92 -23.13 10.79
CA PHE A 263 5.93 -22.63 11.73
C PHE A 263 5.58 -23.67 12.80
N ASP A 264 5.66 -23.24 14.05
CA ASP A 264 5.25 -23.98 15.23
C ASP A 264 4.01 -23.30 15.83
N PRO A 265 2.84 -23.98 15.90
CA PRO A 265 1.65 -23.43 16.52
C PRO A 265 1.83 -23.02 17.99
N ASP A 266 2.73 -23.68 18.72
CA ASP A 266 3.00 -23.37 20.13
C ASP A 266 3.95 -22.16 20.28
N ASN A 267 4.65 -21.78 19.21
CA ASN A 267 5.54 -20.63 19.15
C ASN A 267 5.40 -19.90 17.80
N PRO A 268 4.28 -19.19 17.58
CA PRO A 268 4.01 -18.56 16.29
C PRO A 268 5.01 -17.45 15.97
N TYR A 269 5.35 -17.31 14.69
CA TYR A 269 6.12 -16.15 14.22
C TYR A 269 5.33 -14.86 14.39
N ASP A 270 6.03 -13.74 14.30
CA ASP A 270 5.44 -12.42 14.45
C ASP A 270 5.84 -11.48 13.30
N GLN A 271 5.61 -10.18 13.49
CA GLN A 271 5.90 -9.15 12.50
C GLN A 271 7.37 -9.10 12.04
N LEU A 272 8.32 -9.70 12.79
CA LEU A 272 9.72 -9.76 12.39
C LEU A 272 9.96 -10.59 11.12
N SER A 273 9.00 -11.41 10.68
CA SER A 273 9.05 -12.07 9.38
C SER A 273 9.11 -11.07 8.22
N ASP A 274 8.41 -9.94 8.33
CA ASP A 274 8.46 -8.87 7.33
C ASP A 274 9.87 -8.24 7.24
N VAL A 275 10.54 -8.10 8.39
CA VAL A 275 11.91 -7.53 8.43
C VAL A 275 12.90 -8.46 7.75
N PHE A 276 12.72 -9.78 7.87
CA PHE A 276 13.50 -10.73 7.09
C PHE A 276 13.28 -10.55 5.59
N SER A 277 12.02 -10.42 5.14
CA SER A 277 11.71 -10.15 3.73
C SER A 277 12.33 -8.82 3.25
N CYS A 278 12.36 -7.77 4.08
CA CYS A 278 13.11 -6.54 3.80
C CYS A 278 14.62 -6.79 3.68
N GLY A 279 15.20 -7.69 4.48
CA GLY A 279 16.59 -8.13 4.36
C GLY A 279 16.86 -8.84 3.04
N VAL A 280 15.99 -9.76 2.62
CA VAL A 280 16.10 -10.41 1.30
C VAL A 280 16.03 -9.38 0.18
N LEU A 281 15.11 -8.41 0.28
CA LEU A 281 14.99 -7.33 -0.68
C LEU A 281 16.26 -6.46 -0.72
N LEU A 282 16.82 -6.08 0.43
CA LEU A 282 18.08 -5.34 0.50
C LEU A 282 19.23 -6.15 -0.14
N HIS A 283 19.32 -7.45 0.09
CA HIS A 283 20.30 -8.29 -0.62
C HIS A 283 20.15 -8.17 -2.13
N LYS A 284 18.93 -8.31 -2.65
CA LYS A 284 18.68 -8.21 -4.10
C LYS A 284 19.06 -6.84 -4.66
N ILE A 285 18.77 -5.78 -3.91
CA ILE A 285 19.15 -4.41 -4.25
C ILE A 285 20.69 -4.26 -4.31
N LEU A 286 21.41 -4.79 -3.33
CA LEU A 286 22.87 -4.63 -3.22
C LEU A 286 23.65 -5.46 -4.24
N TYR A 287 23.25 -6.70 -4.47
CA TYR A 287 24.02 -7.67 -5.26
C TYR A 287 23.40 -8.00 -6.62
N GLY A 288 22.23 -7.44 -6.94
CA GLY A 288 21.53 -7.69 -8.20
C GLY A 288 21.05 -9.14 -8.40
N THR A 289 21.17 -9.99 -7.37
CA THR A 289 20.87 -11.43 -7.43
C THR A 289 19.94 -11.87 -6.30
N ASP A 290 19.15 -12.91 -6.57
CA ASP A 290 18.29 -13.51 -5.55
C ASP A 290 19.13 -14.23 -4.48
N LEU A 291 18.86 -13.96 -3.20
CA LEU A 291 19.53 -14.62 -2.07
C LEU A 291 19.28 -16.15 -2.05
N PHE A 292 18.12 -16.53 -2.57
CA PHE A 292 17.64 -17.89 -2.72
C PHE A 292 17.29 -18.11 -4.18
N SER A 293 18.05 -18.97 -4.85
CA SER A 293 17.89 -19.24 -6.28
C SER A 293 17.80 -20.74 -6.52
N GLY A 294 16.94 -21.14 -7.46
CA GLY A 294 16.71 -22.54 -7.78
C GLY A 294 15.93 -22.67 -9.08
N SER A 295 16.07 -23.80 -9.75
CA SER A 295 15.34 -24.10 -10.99
C SER A 295 13.89 -24.46 -10.70
N TYR A 296 13.59 -24.89 -9.47
CA TYR A 296 12.27 -25.31 -9.04
C TYR A 296 11.83 -24.60 -7.76
N TYR A 297 10.51 -24.41 -7.63
CA TYR A 297 9.87 -23.88 -6.42
C TYR A 297 10.37 -24.57 -5.14
N SER A 298 10.47 -25.90 -5.16
CA SER A 298 10.87 -26.70 -4.00
C SER A 298 12.30 -26.43 -3.55
N GLU A 299 13.20 -26.10 -4.48
CA GLU A 299 14.59 -25.78 -4.16
C GLU A 299 14.68 -24.45 -3.42
N VAL A 300 14.02 -23.42 -3.95
CA VAL A 300 13.97 -22.09 -3.31
C VAL A 300 13.32 -22.20 -1.93
N TYR A 301 12.18 -22.90 -1.85
CA TYR A 301 11.48 -23.14 -0.59
C TYR A 301 12.35 -23.84 0.46
N TYR A 302 13.08 -24.90 0.06
CA TYR A 302 14.00 -25.59 0.96
C TYR A 302 15.16 -24.69 1.43
N GLN A 303 15.69 -23.83 0.56
CA GLN A 303 16.74 -22.89 0.97
C GLN A 303 16.22 -21.83 1.94
N ASN A 304 15.00 -21.31 1.75
CA ASN A 304 14.37 -20.45 2.77
C ASN A 304 14.22 -21.21 4.10
N GLN A 305 13.77 -22.47 4.04
CA GLN A 305 13.54 -23.30 5.23
C GLN A 305 14.82 -23.57 6.04
N SER A 306 15.92 -23.86 5.34
CA SER A 306 17.22 -24.24 5.91
C SER A 306 18.22 -23.09 5.94
N PHE A 307 17.73 -21.84 5.78
CA PHE A 307 18.59 -20.67 5.72
C PHE A 307 19.49 -20.58 6.95
N CYS A 308 20.76 -20.28 6.71
CA CYS A 308 21.78 -20.03 7.71
C CYS A 308 22.64 -18.86 7.22
N LEU A 309 22.60 -17.74 7.93
CA LEU A 309 23.30 -16.50 7.64
C LEU A 309 24.82 -16.71 7.64
N GLU A 310 25.34 -17.52 8.56
CA GLU A 310 26.78 -17.83 8.63
C GLU A 310 27.29 -18.57 7.39
N SER A 311 26.41 -19.28 6.68
CA SER A 311 26.73 -19.97 5.43
C SER A 311 26.78 -19.05 4.21
N LYS A 312 26.35 -17.79 4.35
CA LYS A 312 26.29 -16.82 3.25
C LYS A 312 27.53 -15.93 3.25
N GLN A 313 28.07 -15.73 2.05
CA GLN A 313 29.16 -14.79 1.81
C GLN A 313 28.58 -13.46 1.35
N PHE A 314 29.11 -12.37 1.90
CA PHE A 314 28.74 -11.00 1.59
C PHE A 314 30.01 -10.21 1.27
N ASP A 315 29.94 -9.28 0.33
CA ASP A 315 31.12 -8.57 -0.20
C ASP A 315 31.65 -7.44 0.72
N ASN A 316 31.23 -7.40 1.99
CA ASN A 316 31.53 -6.34 2.96
C ASN A 316 31.08 -4.96 2.47
N ASN A 317 29.87 -4.90 1.89
CA ASN A 317 29.22 -3.65 1.58
C ASN A 317 28.88 -2.90 2.89
N GLU A 318 28.82 -1.57 2.85
CA GLU A 318 28.49 -0.75 4.02
C GLU A 318 27.12 -1.09 4.64
N PHE A 319 26.19 -1.59 3.83
CA PHE A 319 24.86 -1.99 4.26
C PHE A 319 24.84 -3.42 4.84
N ASP A 320 25.95 -4.16 4.78
CA ASP A 320 26.04 -5.54 5.28
C ASP A 320 25.71 -5.70 6.76
N PRO A 321 26.12 -4.79 7.67
CA PRO A 321 25.72 -4.89 9.07
C PRO A 321 24.19 -4.82 9.25
N LEU A 322 23.53 -3.92 8.50
CA LEU A 322 22.08 -3.79 8.49
C LEU A 322 21.42 -5.04 7.88
N LEU A 323 21.92 -5.47 6.72
CA LEU A 323 21.46 -6.68 6.01
C LEU A 323 21.54 -7.91 6.91
N LYS A 324 22.70 -8.16 7.53
CA LYS A 324 22.91 -9.29 8.46
C LYS A 324 21.99 -9.19 9.67
N GLY A 325 21.75 -7.99 10.21
CA GLY A 325 20.82 -7.78 11.30
C GLY A 325 19.36 -8.13 10.96
N MET A 326 18.92 -7.79 9.74
CA MET A 326 17.58 -8.14 9.24
C MET A 326 17.45 -9.63 8.86
N LEU A 327 18.52 -10.26 8.39
CA LEU A 327 18.53 -11.66 7.95
C LEU A 327 18.78 -12.67 9.08
N ARG A 328 18.89 -12.28 10.36
CA ARG A 328 19.05 -13.27 11.45
C ARG A 328 17.91 -14.29 11.44
N GLU A 329 18.27 -15.57 11.49
CA GLU A 329 17.34 -16.68 11.36
C GLU A 329 16.42 -16.76 12.56
N ASN A 330 16.96 -16.56 13.75
CA ASN A 330 16.19 -16.48 14.99
C ASN A 330 15.52 -15.09 15.11
N PRO A 331 14.18 -14.99 15.10
CA PRO A 331 13.49 -13.72 15.19
C PRO A 331 13.85 -12.93 16.46
N SER A 332 14.12 -13.59 17.59
CA SER A 332 14.44 -12.92 18.86
C SER A 332 15.74 -12.10 18.82
N THR A 333 16.65 -12.44 17.90
CA THR A 333 17.89 -11.68 17.68
C THR A 333 17.80 -10.79 16.44
N ARG A 334 16.79 -10.96 15.58
CA ARG A 334 16.58 -10.15 14.38
C ARG A 334 16.23 -8.71 14.74
N LEU A 335 16.69 -7.77 13.91
CA LEU A 335 16.28 -6.38 14.03
C LEU A 335 14.76 -6.26 13.88
N SER A 336 14.16 -5.37 14.67
CA SER A 336 12.83 -4.82 14.37
C SER A 336 12.92 -3.81 13.23
N ALA A 337 11.78 -3.49 12.60
CA ALA A 337 11.71 -2.44 11.58
C ALA A 337 12.21 -1.08 12.11
N THR A 338 11.94 -0.77 13.39
CA THR A 338 12.43 0.44 14.05
C THR A 338 13.96 0.45 14.13
N GLN A 339 14.56 -0.61 14.66
CA GLN A 339 16.02 -0.70 14.78
C GLN A 339 16.71 -0.72 13.41
N ALA A 340 16.11 -1.37 12.42
CA ALA A 340 16.62 -1.39 11.05
C ALA A 340 16.59 0.01 10.41
N LEU A 341 15.51 0.77 10.61
CA LEU A 341 15.40 2.14 10.12
C LEU A 341 16.41 3.07 10.81
N GLU A 342 16.51 3.02 12.13
CA GLU A 342 17.50 3.81 12.89
C GLU A 342 18.94 3.52 12.44
N MET A 343 19.25 2.24 12.24
CA MET A 343 20.58 1.82 11.77
C MET A 343 20.85 2.28 10.34
N LEU A 344 19.85 2.25 9.45
CA LEU A 344 19.97 2.78 8.08
C LEU A 344 20.22 4.29 8.08
N GLU A 345 19.52 5.04 8.92
CA GLU A 345 19.70 6.50 9.05
C GLU A 345 21.08 6.85 9.59
N GLN A 346 21.59 6.10 10.56
CA GLN A 346 22.96 6.28 11.08
C GLN A 346 24.02 6.05 10.02
N LEU A 347 23.89 5.01 9.18
CA LEU A 347 24.81 4.74 8.07
C LEU A 347 24.88 5.93 7.10
N PHE A 348 23.75 6.59 6.85
CA PHE A 348 23.69 7.73 5.93
C PHE A 348 24.26 9.02 6.52
N VAL A 349 24.01 9.30 7.81
CA VAL A 349 24.52 10.49 8.51
C VAL A 349 26.05 10.49 8.57
N ILE A 350 26.67 9.36 8.94
CA ILE A 350 28.13 9.22 9.02
C ILE A 350 28.79 9.63 7.70
N LYS A 351 28.18 9.25 6.57
CA LYS A 351 28.73 9.59 5.26
C LYS A 351 28.50 11.05 4.84
N LYS A 352 27.40 11.69 5.25
CA LYS A 352 27.21 13.13 4.98
C LYS A 352 28.37 13.95 5.57
N ASP A 353 28.90 13.53 6.71
CA ASP A 353 30.07 14.14 7.35
C ASP A 353 31.40 13.76 6.65
N ASP A 354 31.55 12.54 6.14
CA ASP A 354 32.71 12.15 5.31
C ASP A 354 32.78 12.90 3.95
N PHE A 355 31.64 13.42 3.46
CA PHE A 355 31.59 14.33 2.31
C PHE A 355 31.99 15.78 2.66
N ILE A 356 32.20 16.12 3.94
CA ILE A 356 32.81 17.38 4.40
C ILE A 356 34.33 17.19 4.50
N VAL A 357 34.98 16.83 3.39
CA VAL A 357 36.45 16.85 3.29
C VAL A 357 36.88 17.54 1.98
N ASP A 358 37.59 18.64 2.19
CA ASP A 358 38.38 19.55 1.33
C ASP A 358 37.91 19.92 -0.09
N VAL A 359 37.63 21.21 -0.27
CA VAL A 359 37.25 21.84 -1.54
C VAL A 359 38.53 22.31 -2.25
N SER A 360 39.20 21.42 -2.98
CA SER A 360 40.33 21.85 -3.82
C SER A 360 40.45 21.17 -5.18
N ASP A 361 39.52 20.28 -5.58
CA ASP A 361 39.61 19.62 -6.89
C ASP A 361 38.45 20.03 -7.83
N SER A 362 38.81 20.77 -8.89
CA SER A 362 37.90 21.43 -9.84
C SER A 362 37.20 20.49 -10.81
N SER A 363 37.42 19.18 -10.70
CA SER A 363 36.88 18.16 -11.61
C SER A 363 35.54 17.54 -11.14
N ILE A 364 35.08 17.85 -9.91
CA ILE A 364 33.88 17.23 -9.29
C ILE A 364 32.64 18.17 -9.28
N GLN A 365 32.73 19.39 -9.85
CA GLN A 365 31.66 20.40 -9.73
C GLN A 365 30.33 20.06 -10.42
N GLN A 366 30.32 19.25 -11.49
CA GLN A 366 29.07 18.97 -12.23
C GLN A 366 28.19 17.91 -11.56
N VAL A 367 28.77 16.88 -10.92
CA VAL A 367 27.99 15.80 -10.25
C VAL A 367 27.42 16.26 -8.90
N LYS A 368 28.12 17.19 -8.21
CA LYS A 368 27.67 17.76 -6.93
C LYS A 368 26.46 18.70 -7.03
N THR A 369 26.24 19.35 -8.17
CA THR A 369 25.18 20.37 -8.28
C THR A 369 23.79 19.74 -8.29
N LEU A 370 23.62 18.58 -8.93
CA LEU A 370 22.35 17.83 -8.96
C LEU A 370 22.01 17.20 -7.61
N SER A 371 22.97 16.57 -6.95
CA SER A 371 22.76 15.92 -5.64
C SER A 371 22.51 16.93 -4.51
N ILE A 372 23.15 18.11 -4.53
CA ILE A 372 22.88 19.19 -3.57
C ILE A 372 21.51 19.85 -3.84
N GLN A 373 21.09 20.02 -5.09
CA GLN A 373 19.76 20.54 -5.41
C GLN A 373 18.65 19.59 -4.94
N THR A 374 18.83 18.28 -5.10
CA THR A 374 17.89 17.28 -4.60
C THR A 374 17.85 17.26 -3.07
N MET A 375 18.99 17.33 -2.39
CA MET A 375 19.04 17.39 -0.92
C MET A 375 18.38 18.66 -0.36
N LYS A 376 18.62 19.83 -0.97
CA LYS A 376 17.96 21.09 -0.57
C LYS A 376 16.45 21.08 -0.79
N LYS A 377 15.96 20.30 -1.75
CA LYS A 377 14.52 20.13 -2.02
C LYS A 377 13.84 19.19 -1.03
N LEU A 378 14.61 18.31 -0.37
CA LEU A 378 14.13 17.44 0.71
C LEU A 378 14.16 18.17 2.06
N GLU A 379 15.20 18.97 2.34
CA GLU A 379 15.28 19.80 3.56
C GLU A 379 14.13 20.85 3.64
N SER A 380 13.53 21.23 2.52
CA SER A 380 12.36 22.12 2.49
C SER A 380 11.02 21.39 2.66
N LEU A 381 10.99 20.05 2.58
CA LEU A 381 9.79 19.22 2.80
C LEU A 381 9.61 18.83 4.27
N ASP A 382 10.69 18.81 5.06
CA ASP A 382 10.65 18.54 6.51
C ASP A 382 10.26 19.76 7.37
N GLN A 383 9.98 20.92 6.75
CA GLN A 383 9.62 22.17 7.44
C GLN A 383 8.12 22.54 7.39
N TYR A 384 7.22 21.62 7.02
CA TYR A 384 5.77 21.88 6.97
C TYR A 384 4.91 20.83 7.67
#